data_AF-A0A847FXR6-F1
#
_entry.id   AF-A0A847FXR6-F1
#
_cell.length_a   1.000
_cell.length_b   1.000
_cell.length_c   1.000
_cell.angle_alpha   90.00
_cell.angle_beta   90.00
_cell.angle_gamma   90.00
#
_symmetry.space_group_name_H-M   'P 1'
#
loop_
_entity.id
_entity.type
_entity.pdbx_description
1 polymer ?
#
loop_
_entity_poly.entity_id
_entity_poly.type
_entity_poly.pdbx_seq_one_letter_code
_entity_poly.pdbx_strand_id
1 'polypeptide(L)'
;LYNALRDPVWPLYLGRKAFVPGEPVWLEDGLQAGTDLNAALDLQSYPWLGPAHRPRPKQLRLVVEDLQGSEVRPDQPLSFAPRSFAPRHVRTLFVDVKEPESSTVPASAEEV
;
A
#
# COMPACT_ATOMS: atom_id res chain seq x y z
N LEU A 1 -4.49 1.30 15.86
CA LEU A 1 -4.84 1.75 14.49
C LEU A 1 -5.53 0.66 13.67
N TYR A 2 -4.96 -0.55 13.57
CA TYR A 2 -5.53 -1.68 12.81
C TYR A 2 -7.04 -1.89 13.03
N ASN A 3 -7.50 -2.01 14.28
CA ASN A 3 -8.94 -2.16 14.59
C ASN A 3 -9.79 -0.92 14.24
N ALA A 4 -9.22 0.28 14.32
CA ALA A 4 -9.93 1.51 13.98
C ALA A 4 -10.12 1.69 12.46
N LEU A 5 -9.31 1.01 11.63
CA LEU A 5 -9.55 0.93 10.19
C LEU A 5 -10.66 -0.09 9.87
N ARG A 6 -10.77 -1.16 10.68
CA ARG A 6 -11.84 -2.17 10.53
C ARG A 6 -13.21 -1.60 10.89
N ASP A 7 -13.30 -0.85 11.99
CA ASP A 7 -14.54 -0.21 12.46
C ASP A 7 -14.29 1.30 12.73
N PRO A 8 -14.34 2.14 11.69
CA PRO A 8 -14.00 3.54 11.81
C PRO A 8 -15.16 4.37 12.39
N VAL A 9 -14.87 5.14 13.44
CA VAL A 9 -15.83 6.07 14.08
C VAL A 9 -16.32 7.16 13.12
N TRP A 10 -15.48 7.57 12.17
CA TRP A 10 -15.82 8.53 11.11
C TRP A 10 -15.69 7.90 9.73
N PRO A 11 -16.55 8.28 8.76
CA PRO A 11 -16.41 7.81 7.39
C PRO A 11 -15.02 8.13 6.80
N LEU A 12 -14.44 7.16 6.09
CA LEU A 12 -13.14 7.31 5.43
C LEU A 12 -13.30 7.88 4.01
N TYR A 13 -12.38 8.76 3.63
CA TYR A 13 -12.38 9.41 2.31
C TYR A 13 -10.95 9.52 1.76
N LEU A 14 -10.80 9.41 0.44
CA LEU A 14 -9.53 9.57 -0.27
C LEU A 14 -9.32 11.03 -0.69
N GLY A 15 -8.94 11.87 0.28
CA GLY A 15 -8.58 13.28 0.08
C GLY A 15 -9.74 14.27 0.22
N ARG A 16 -10.82 14.12 -0.57
CA ARG A 16 -12.04 14.96 -0.45
C ARG A 16 -13.21 14.10 0.02
N LYS A 17 -14.16 14.69 0.75
CA LYS A 17 -15.37 14.01 1.28
C LYS A 17 -16.24 13.33 0.21
N ALA A 18 -16.12 13.73 -1.05
CA ALA A 18 -16.85 13.11 -2.15
C ALA A 18 -16.18 11.82 -2.69
N PHE A 19 -14.94 11.51 -2.27
CA PHE A 19 -14.18 10.37 -2.78
C PHE A 19 -14.15 9.25 -1.74
N VAL A 20 -15.21 8.43 -1.75
CA VAL A 20 -15.32 7.25 -0.88
C VAL A 20 -14.44 6.11 -1.45
N PRO A 21 -13.73 5.34 -0.61
CA PRO A 21 -13.01 4.15 -1.06
C PRO A 21 -13.94 3.14 -1.76
N GLY A 22 -13.51 2.56 -2.89
CA GLY A 22 -14.26 1.53 -3.60
C GLY A 22 -14.12 0.13 -2.98
N GLU A 23 -13.09 -0.08 -2.16
CA GLU A 23 -12.82 -1.28 -1.40
C GLU A 23 -12.46 -0.88 0.05
N PRO A 24 -12.63 -1.77 1.05
CA PRO A 24 -12.24 -1.50 2.43
C PRO A 24 -10.75 -1.12 2.54
N VAL A 25 -10.45 -0.06 3.29
CA VAL A 25 -9.06 0.36 3.57
C VAL A 25 -8.37 -0.61 4.55
N TRP A 26 -9.16 -1.33 5.35
CA TRP A 26 -8.65 -2.33 6.27
C TRP A 26 -8.26 -3.61 5.52
N LEU A 27 -7.03 -4.08 5.77
CA LEU A 27 -6.46 -5.30 5.22
C LEU A 27 -6.27 -6.31 6.35
N GLU A 28 -6.73 -7.54 6.17
CA GLU A 28 -6.68 -8.57 7.22
C GLU A 28 -5.25 -8.92 7.63
N ASP A 29 -4.36 -9.06 6.66
CA ASP A 29 -2.94 -9.33 6.82
C ASP A 29 -2.06 -8.06 6.79
N GLY A 30 -2.69 -6.87 6.87
CA GLY A 30 -1.98 -5.59 6.73
C GLY A 30 -1.11 -5.18 7.92
N LEU A 31 -1.21 -5.87 9.07
CA LEU A 31 -0.37 -5.62 10.23
C LEU A 31 0.72 -6.68 10.36
N GLN A 32 1.93 -6.34 9.92
CA GLN A 32 3.12 -7.20 10.04
C GLN A 32 3.99 -6.73 11.21
N ALA A 33 3.71 -7.24 12.42
CA ALA A 33 4.42 -6.83 13.63
C ALA A 33 5.88 -7.29 13.62
N GLY A 34 6.81 -6.39 13.97
CA GLY A 34 8.25 -6.68 14.03
C GLY A 34 8.96 -6.67 12.68
N THR A 35 8.26 -6.36 11.59
CA THR A 35 8.83 -6.24 10.24
C THR A 35 9.28 -4.80 9.96
N ASP A 36 10.45 -4.64 9.33
CA ASP A 36 10.90 -3.33 8.83
C ASP A 36 9.99 -2.79 7.73
N LEU A 37 9.87 -1.47 7.59
CA LEU A 37 9.01 -0.82 6.59
C LEU A 37 9.33 -1.27 5.16
N ASN A 38 10.61 -1.39 4.80
CA ASN A 38 10.99 -1.81 3.45
C ASN A 38 10.65 -3.28 3.21
N ALA A 39 10.83 -4.13 4.23
CA ALA A 39 10.49 -5.54 4.15
C ALA A 39 8.97 -5.79 4.08
N ALA A 40 8.17 -4.97 4.79
CA ALA A 40 6.71 -5.05 4.75
C ALA A 40 6.12 -4.58 3.40
N LEU A 41 6.81 -3.67 2.71
CA LEU A 41 6.45 -3.17 1.38
C LEU A 41 7.07 -3.96 0.22
N ASP A 42 7.93 -4.95 0.52
CA ASP A 42 8.45 -5.85 -0.50
C ASP A 42 7.30 -6.69 -1.07
N LEU A 43 7.28 -6.81 -2.39
CA LEU A 43 6.26 -7.58 -3.11
C LEU A 43 6.41 -9.09 -2.96
N GLN A 44 7.53 -9.54 -2.39
CA GLN A 44 7.66 -10.91 -1.87
C GLN A 44 6.86 -11.12 -0.59
N SER A 45 6.73 -10.06 0.22
CA SER A 45 6.06 -10.10 1.53
C SER A 45 4.59 -9.72 1.45
N TYR A 46 4.20 -8.85 0.50
CA TYR A 46 2.82 -8.39 0.37
C TYR A 46 2.36 -8.33 -1.09
N PRO A 47 1.18 -8.90 -1.43
CA PRO A 47 0.73 -9.00 -2.81
C PRO A 47 0.38 -7.64 -3.42
N TRP A 48 0.48 -7.55 -4.75
CA TRP A 48 -0.01 -6.39 -5.49
C TRP A 48 -1.53 -6.29 -5.43
N LEU A 49 -2.05 -5.19 -4.86
CA LEU A 49 -3.47 -4.90 -4.66
C LEU A 49 -4.15 -4.18 -5.85
N GLY A 50 -3.55 -4.20 -7.03
CA GLY A 50 -4.16 -3.54 -8.18
C GLY A 50 -5.37 -4.31 -8.72
N PRO A 51 -6.25 -3.64 -9.48
CA PRO A 51 -7.47 -4.26 -9.96
C PRO A 51 -7.19 -5.39 -10.94
N ALA A 52 -7.92 -6.51 -10.82
CA ALA A 52 -7.69 -7.72 -11.62
C ALA A 52 -7.81 -7.51 -13.14
N HIS A 53 -8.57 -6.51 -13.58
CA HIS A 53 -8.73 -6.18 -15.00
C HIS A 53 -7.54 -5.40 -15.59
N ARG A 54 -6.57 -4.98 -14.78
CA ARG A 54 -5.35 -4.33 -15.26
C ARG A 54 -4.17 -5.29 -15.24
N PRO A 55 -3.28 -5.23 -16.24
CA PRO A 55 -2.05 -5.99 -16.20
C PRO A 55 -1.22 -5.54 -14.99
N ARG A 56 -0.62 -6.51 -14.30
CA ARG A 56 0.36 -6.22 -13.24
C ARG A 56 1.51 -5.40 -13.86
N PRO A 57 1.90 -4.27 -13.26
CA PRO A 57 3.05 -3.52 -13.74
C PRO A 57 4.32 -4.34 -13.50
N LYS A 58 5.38 -4.12 -14.30
CA LYS A 58 6.69 -4.76 -14.07
C LYS A 58 7.41 -4.19 -12.85
N GLN A 59 7.19 -2.91 -12.58
CA GLN A 59 7.80 -2.18 -11.48
C GLN A 59 6.78 -1.31 -10.76
N LEU A 60 6.92 -1.22 -9.43
CA LEU A 60 6.20 -0.26 -8.61
C LEU A 60 7.14 0.82 -8.10
N ARG A 61 6.62 2.04 -8.07
CA ARG A 61 7.30 3.17 -7.45
C ARG A 61 6.99 3.19 -5.96
N LEU A 62 8.02 3.16 -5.13
CA LEU A 62 7.91 3.36 -3.69
C LEU A 62 8.39 4.78 -3.35
N VAL A 63 7.61 5.50 -2.56
CA VAL A 63 8.01 6.80 -2.01
C VAL A 63 8.09 6.63 -0.51
N VAL A 64 9.30 6.64 0.02
CA VAL A 64 9.60 6.30 1.42
C VAL A 64 10.21 7.51 2.11
N GLU A 65 9.82 7.74 3.35
CA GLU A 65 10.43 8.78 4.18
C GLU A 65 11.87 8.40 4.54
N ASP A 66 12.79 9.35 4.36
CA ASP A 66 14.21 9.17 4.61
C ASP A 66 14.81 10.52 4.98
N LEU A 67 15.49 10.63 6.12
CA LEU A 67 16.13 11.86 6.58
C LEU A 67 17.18 12.39 5.61
N GLN A 68 17.76 11.54 4.76
CA GLN A 68 18.72 11.89 3.71
C GLN A 68 18.08 11.86 2.31
N GLY A 69 16.75 11.83 2.23
CA GLY A 69 16.00 11.84 0.99
C GLY A 69 16.26 13.10 0.17
N SER A 70 16.34 12.93 -1.15
CA SER A 70 16.64 14.02 -2.09
C SER A 70 15.45 14.94 -2.37
N GLU A 71 14.23 14.51 -2.06
CA GLU A 71 13.01 15.27 -2.30
C GLU A 71 12.42 15.78 -0.97
N VAL A 72 12.10 17.07 -0.90
CA VAL A 72 11.49 17.69 0.30
C VAL A 72 10.01 17.97 0.03
N ARG A 73 9.12 17.51 0.91
CA ARG A 73 7.67 17.71 0.82
C ARG A 73 7.10 18.37 2.07
N PRO A 74 6.27 19.43 1.96
CA PRO A 74 5.65 20.12 3.09
C PRO A 74 4.33 19.46 3.50
N ASP A 75 4.32 18.15 3.71
CA ASP A 75 3.13 17.33 3.97
C ASP A 75 3.12 16.63 5.34
N GLN A 76 4.13 16.85 6.20
CA GLN A 76 4.16 16.29 7.56
C GLN A 76 3.19 17.07 8.47
N PRO A 77 2.07 16.48 8.93
CA PRO A 77 1.08 17.21 9.70
C PRO A 77 1.60 17.53 11.11
N LEU A 78 1.65 18.82 11.45
CA LEU A 78 1.87 19.28 12.83
C LEU A 78 0.52 19.44 13.56
N SER A 79 -0.48 19.98 12.87
CA SER A 79 -1.84 20.11 13.38
C SER A 79 -2.83 20.41 12.26
N PHE A 80 -3.92 19.64 12.21
CA PHE A 80 -4.95 19.80 11.18
C PHE A 80 -5.87 21.01 11.40
N ALA A 81 -6.09 21.43 12.66
CA ALA A 81 -6.96 22.56 12.98
C ALA A 81 -6.42 23.92 12.45
N PRO A 82 -5.16 24.31 12.73
CA PRO A 82 -4.54 25.50 12.14
C PRO A 82 -3.95 25.23 10.74
N ARG A 83 -4.05 23.99 10.22
CA ARG A 83 -3.45 23.58 8.94
C ARG A 83 -1.94 23.82 8.87
N SER A 84 -1.23 23.46 9.93
CA SER A 84 0.22 23.58 10.00
C SER A 84 0.91 22.28 9.60
N PHE A 85 1.86 22.38 8.66
CA PHE A 85 2.62 21.26 8.12
C PHE A 85 4.11 21.59 8.09
N ALA A 86 4.94 20.59 8.37
CA ALA A 86 6.39 20.66 8.33
C ALA A 86 6.95 20.03 7.04
N PRO A 87 8.17 20.42 6.62
CA PRO A 87 8.89 19.68 5.59
C PRO A 87 9.32 18.31 6.10
N ARG A 88 9.26 17.30 5.23
CA ARG A 88 9.91 16.00 5.41
C ARG A 88 10.68 15.61 4.15
N HIS A 89 11.73 14.83 4.35
CA HIS A 89 12.55 14.30 3.27
C HIS A 89 12.03 12.93 2.85
N VAL A 90 11.95 12.70 1.54
CA VAL A 90 11.54 11.43 0.96
C VAL A 90 12.53 11.01 -0.12
N ARG A 91 12.65 9.70 -0.31
CA ARG A 91 13.33 9.11 -1.45
C ARG A 91 12.35 8.31 -2.28
N THR A 92 12.57 8.31 -3.59
CA THR A 92 11.82 7.46 -4.52
C THR A 92 12.67 6.25 -4.90
N LEU A 93 12.11 5.06 -4.73
CA LEU A 93 12.69 3.78 -5.10
C LEU A 93 11.76 3.07 -6.09
N PHE A 94 12.28 2.04 -6.75
CA PHE A 94 11.50 1.17 -7.62
C PHE A 94 11.73 -0.29 -7.21
N VAL A 95 10.65 -1.08 -7.16
CA VAL A 95 10.69 -2.52 -6.85
C VAL A 95 10.08 -3.30 -8.01
N ASP A 96 10.69 -4.43 -8.34
CA ASP A 96 10.19 -5.32 -9.38
C ASP A 96 9.02 -6.16 -8.85
N VAL A 97 7.95 -6.25 -9.63
CA VAL A 97 6.79 -7.10 -9.35
C VAL A 97 7.08 -8.47 -9.95
N LYS A 98 7.33 -9.47 -9.10
CA LYS A 98 7.46 -10.85 -9.56
C LYS A 98 6.09 -11.38 -10.02
N GLU A 99 6.09 -12.18 -11.09
CA GLU A 99 4.92 -12.96 -11.45
C GLU A 99 4.62 -13.92 -10.30
N PRO A 100 3.35 -14.07 -9.88
CA PRO A 100 3.00 -15.11 -8.94
C PRO A 100 3.32 -16.43 -9.63
N GLU A 101 4.10 -17.30 -8.98
CA GLU A 101 4.32 -18.64 -9.50
C GLU A 101 2.95 -19.29 -9.68
N SER A 102 2.56 -19.54 -10.94
CA SER A 102 1.31 -20.21 -11.22
C SER A 102 1.37 -21.57 -10.53
N SER A 103 0.54 -21.79 -9.50
CA SER A 103 0.26 -23.13 -9.04
C SER A 103 -0.29 -23.89 -10.24
N THR A 104 0.56 -24.71 -10.86
CA THR A 104 0.13 -25.71 -11.83
C THR A 104 -0.84 -26.62 -11.11
N VAL A 105 -2.14 -26.37 -11.27
CA VAL A 105 -3.14 -27.39 -11.00
C VAL A 105 -2.88 -28.46 -12.06
N PRO A 106 -2.49 -29.70 -11.70
CA PRO A 106 -2.38 -30.74 -12.70
C PRO A 106 -3.76 -30.94 -13.30
N ALA A 107 -3.84 -30.80 -14.62
CA ALA A 107 -4.99 -31.20 -15.41
C ALA A 107 -5.27 -32.68 -15.11
N SER A 108 -6.28 -32.96 -14.28
CA SER A 108 -6.91 -34.28 -14.30
C SER A 108 -7.72 -34.35 -15.58
N ALA A 109 -7.23 -35.19 -16.47
CA ALA A 109 -7.82 -35.53 -17.75
C ALA A 109 -9.24 -36.10 -17.59
N GLU A 110 -10.01 -35.84 -18.63
CA GLU A 110 -11.33 -36.38 -18.98
C GLU A 110 -11.48 -37.91 -18.90
N GLU A 111 -12.75 -38.28 -18.73
CA GLU A 111 -13.47 -39.45 -19.31
C GLU A 111 -13.10 -40.88 -18.87
N VAL A 112 -14.07 -41.56 -18.23
CA VAL A 112 -15.02 -42.50 -18.89
C VAL A 112 -16.37 -42.42 -18.19
#